data_AF-A0A7S2XEB9-F1
#
_entry.id   AF-A0A7S2XEB9-F1
#
_cell.length_a   1.000
_cell.length_b   1.000
_cell.length_c   1.000
_cell.angle_alpha   90.00
_cell.angle_beta   90.00
_cell.angle_gamma   90.00
#
_symmetry.space_group_name_H-M   'P 1'
#
loop_
_entity.id
_entity.type
_entity.pdbx_description
1 polymer ?
#
loop_
_entity_poly.entity_id
_entity_poly.type
_entity_poly.pdbx_seq_one_letter_code
_entity_poly.pdbx_strand_id
1 'polypeptide(L)'
;MNTPLLAARVVRLQGIGMWAPGGLYSAYDTKYQSEMENWLSENDFHKLINAINTSIVMRWPCVPCYCFSTVCCPFTLGLSTLLVRCLCFSDAEMAAQATIQRVNDSQACRESGVTFKLVYSRCRSWIEVSRESRR
;
A
#
# COMPACT_ATOMS: atom_id res chain seq x y z
N MET A 1 13.30 9.39 18.48
CA MET A 1 13.82 10.51 17.65
C MET A 1 12.78 10.78 16.56
N ASN A 2 11.84 11.69 16.82
CA ASN A 2 10.82 12.13 15.86
C ASN A 2 11.22 13.53 15.40
N THR A 3 11.90 13.63 14.27
CA THR A 3 12.15 14.92 13.62
C THR A 3 10.81 15.41 13.04
N PRO A 4 10.31 16.59 13.43
CA PRO A 4 9.12 17.15 12.78
C PRO A 4 9.55 17.60 11.38
N LEU A 5 9.21 16.81 10.37
CA LEU A 5 9.43 17.19 8.97
C LEU A 5 8.57 18.43 8.69
N LEU A 6 9.25 19.49 8.25
CA LEU A 6 8.72 20.69 7.59
C LEU A 6 7.52 20.30 6.72
N ALA A 7 6.36 20.94 6.93
CA ALA A 7 5.08 20.75 6.23
C ALA A 7 5.16 19.97 4.90
N ALA A 8 5.28 18.64 4.99
CA ALA A 8 5.32 17.78 3.82
C ALA A 8 3.90 17.79 3.25
N ARG A 9 3.75 18.14 1.97
CA ARG A 9 2.46 17.92 1.31
C ARG A 9 2.31 16.41 1.13
N VAL A 10 1.22 15.88 1.67
CA VAL A 10 0.91 14.45 1.65
C VAL A 10 -0.42 14.25 0.94
N VAL A 11 -0.41 13.43 -0.10
CA VAL A 11 -1.63 12.96 -0.75
C VAL A 11 -1.88 11.52 -0.34
N ARG A 12 -3.14 11.20 -0.04
CA ARG A 12 -3.56 9.86 0.40
C ARG A 12 -4.34 9.16 -0.69
N LEU A 13 -3.86 7.99 -1.09
CA LEU A 13 -4.56 7.07 -2.00
C LEU A 13 -5.27 6.01 -1.17
N GLN A 14 -6.59 6.00 -1.24
CA GLN A 14 -7.41 5.06 -0.48
C GLN A 14 -7.30 3.65 -1.07
N GLY A 15 -7.41 2.65 -0.21
CA GLY A 15 -7.53 1.26 -0.64
C GLY A 15 -8.88 0.99 -1.32
N ILE A 16 -8.85 0.21 -2.39
CA ILE A 16 -10.02 -0.23 -3.16
C ILE A 16 -10.07 -1.75 -3.27
N GLY A 17 -11.29 -2.29 -3.38
CA GLY A 17 -11.52 -3.73 -3.52
C GLY A 17 -11.61 -4.48 -2.20
N MET A 18 -11.05 -5.69 -2.16
CA MET A 18 -11.10 -6.56 -0.98
C MET A 18 -10.11 -6.07 0.08
N TRP A 19 -10.50 -6.18 1.35
CA TRP A 19 -9.65 -5.87 2.49
C TRP A 19 -9.29 -7.15 3.24
N ALA A 20 -8.02 -7.24 3.61
CA ALA A 20 -7.46 -8.32 4.39
C ALA A 20 -7.77 -8.13 5.88
N PRO A 21 -7.93 -9.23 6.66
CA PRO A 21 -7.73 -9.18 8.09
C PRO A 21 -6.30 -8.68 8.37
N GLY A 22 -6.16 -7.40 8.72
CA GLY A 22 -4.85 -6.70 8.83
C GLY A 22 -4.87 -5.31 8.22
N GLY A 23 -5.87 -5.02 7.40
CA GLY A 23 -6.10 -3.69 6.83
C GLY A 23 -5.46 -3.43 5.49
N LEU A 24 -4.68 -4.38 4.95
CA LEU A 24 -4.17 -4.33 3.59
C LEU A 24 -5.33 -4.44 2.58
N TYR A 25 -5.32 -3.62 1.53
CA TYR A 25 -6.28 -3.69 0.44
C TYR A 25 -5.70 -4.38 -0.78
N SER A 26 -6.56 -5.01 -1.59
CA SER A 26 -6.16 -5.70 -2.83
C SER A 26 -5.60 -4.77 -3.90
N ALA A 27 -5.98 -3.50 -3.85
CA ALA A 27 -5.48 -2.45 -4.72
C ALA A 27 -5.65 -1.08 -4.04
N TYR A 28 -5.00 -0.05 -4.57
CA TYR A 28 -5.14 1.33 -4.17
C TYR A 28 -5.62 2.20 -5.32
N ASP A 29 -6.23 3.32 -4.97
CA ASP A 29 -6.79 4.28 -5.91
C ASP A 29 -5.71 4.77 -6.90
N THR A 30 -6.03 4.66 -8.19
CA THR A 30 -5.19 5.08 -9.31
C THR A 30 -5.58 6.46 -9.84
N LYS A 31 -6.53 7.16 -9.18
CA LYS A 31 -6.89 8.53 -9.54
C LYS A 31 -5.74 9.48 -9.26
N TYR A 32 -5.22 10.05 -10.35
CA TYR A 32 -4.27 11.13 -10.29
C TYR A 32 -4.95 12.41 -9.76
N GLN A 33 -4.34 13.06 -8.78
CA GLN A 33 -4.86 14.29 -8.17
C GLN A 33 -4.04 15.48 -8.66
N SER A 34 -4.70 16.61 -8.93
CA SER A 34 -4.05 17.85 -9.43
C SER A 34 -2.95 18.37 -8.50
N GLU A 35 -2.99 18.00 -7.22
CA GLU A 35 -1.95 18.33 -6.23
C GLU A 35 -0.60 17.66 -6.54
N MET A 36 -0.63 16.53 -7.25
CA MET A 36 0.55 15.75 -7.68
C MET A 36 1.09 16.18 -9.05
N GLU A 37 0.39 17.05 -9.78
CA GLU A 37 0.79 17.56 -11.11
C GLU A 37 2.18 18.20 -11.08
N ASN A 38 2.50 18.86 -9.98
CA ASN A 38 3.78 19.53 -9.78
C ASN A 38 4.87 18.60 -9.21
N TRP A 39 4.58 17.31 -8.98
CA TRP A 39 5.46 16.36 -8.30
C TRP A 39 5.92 15.26 -9.25
N LEU A 40 4.99 14.65 -9.97
CA LEU A 40 5.27 13.50 -10.80
C LEU A 40 4.33 13.52 -12.00
N SER A 41 4.82 13.20 -13.20
CA SER A 41 3.96 13.07 -14.38
C SER A 41 2.85 12.03 -14.13
N GLU A 42 1.65 12.28 -14.67
CA GLU A 42 0.52 11.35 -14.60
C GLU A 42 0.93 9.96 -15.10
N ASN A 43 1.70 9.88 -16.20
CA ASN A 43 2.14 8.61 -16.75
C ASN A 43 3.05 7.84 -15.78
N ASP A 44 3.96 8.54 -15.09
CA ASP A 44 4.86 7.91 -14.13
C ASP A 44 4.10 7.51 -12.87
N PHE A 45 3.17 8.33 -12.39
CA PHE A 45 2.28 7.96 -11.30
C PHE A 45 1.52 6.66 -11.62
N HIS A 46 0.88 6.59 -12.79
CA HIS A 46 0.11 5.43 -13.23
C HIS A 46 1.00 4.17 -13.33
N LYS A 47 2.23 4.29 -13.84
CA LYS A 47 3.17 3.17 -13.88
C LYS A 47 3.54 2.68 -12.49
N LEU A 48 3.86 3.59 -11.57
CA LEU A 48 4.30 3.24 -10.21
C LEU A 48 3.15 2.63 -9.39
N ILE A 49 1.96 3.23 -9.42
CA ILE A 49 0.80 2.71 -8.69
C ILE A 49 0.33 1.37 -9.27
N ASN A 50 0.39 1.19 -10.59
CA ASN A 50 0.08 -0.09 -11.22
C ASN A 50 1.10 -1.16 -10.86
N ALA A 51 2.39 -0.83 -10.74
CA ALA A 51 3.40 -1.77 -10.29
C ALA A 51 3.12 -2.24 -8.85
N ILE A 52 2.74 -1.32 -7.95
CA ILE A 52 2.37 -1.64 -6.57
C ILE A 52 1.09 -2.51 -6.54
N ASN A 53 0.04 -2.11 -7.25
CA ASN A 53 -1.21 -2.86 -7.30
C ASN A 53 -0.99 -4.26 -7.89
N THR A 54 -0.18 -4.38 -8.94
CA THR A 54 0.15 -5.66 -9.55
C THR A 54 0.91 -6.56 -8.57
N SER A 55 1.88 -6.03 -7.82
CA SER A 55 2.64 -6.85 -6.87
C SER A 55 1.76 -7.37 -5.71
N ILE A 56 0.80 -6.56 -5.26
CA ILE A 56 -0.17 -6.96 -4.24
C ILE A 56 -1.09 -8.05 -4.77
N VAL A 57 -1.68 -7.86 -5.96
CA VAL A 57 -2.60 -8.83 -6.58
C VAL A 57 -1.91 -10.17 -6.82
N MET A 58 -0.65 -10.15 -7.29
CA MET A 58 0.12 -11.37 -7.56
C MET A 58 0.40 -12.19 -6.30
N ARG A 59 0.46 -11.56 -5.13
CA ARG A 59 0.67 -12.24 -3.84
C ARG A 59 -0.61 -12.31 -3.01
N TRP A 60 -1.76 -11.90 -3.56
CA TRP A 60 -3.02 -11.89 -2.84
C TRP A 60 -3.47 -13.32 -2.52
N PRO A 61 -3.97 -13.61 -1.31
CA PRO A 61 -4.47 -14.94 -0.99
C PRO A 61 -5.57 -15.34 -1.94
N CYS A 62 -5.56 -16.62 -2.33
CA CYS A 62 -6.62 -17.19 -3.12
C CYS A 62 -7.96 -17.08 -2.39
N VAL A 63 -9.05 -17.02 -3.16
CA VAL A 63 -10.43 -16.93 -2.64
C VAL A 63 -10.73 -17.99 -1.56
N PRO A 64 -10.28 -19.25 -1.65
CA PRO A 64 -10.46 -20.24 -0.58
C PRO A 64 -9.82 -19.83 0.75
N CYS A 65 -8.58 -19.31 0.73
CA CYS A 65 -7.90 -18.83 1.94
C CYS A 65 -8.63 -17.64 2.56
N TYR A 66 -9.15 -16.74 1.72
CA TYR A 66 -9.97 -15.62 2.17
C TYR A 66 -11.26 -16.11 2.85
N CYS A 67 -12.00 -17.00 2.18
CA CYS A 67 -13.24 -17.57 2.72
C CYS A 67 -13.01 -18.37 4.01
N PHE A 68 -11.93 -19.14 4.10
CA PHE A 68 -11.59 -19.86 5.33
C PHE A 68 -11.31 -18.90 6.49
N SER A 69 -10.62 -17.78 6.21
CA SER A 69 -10.38 -16.76 7.23
C SER A 69 -11.68 -16.13 7.72
N THR A 70 -12.67 -15.88 6.86
CA THR A 70 -13.92 -15.18 7.24
C THR A 70 -14.96 -16.13 7.83
N VAL A 71 -15.15 -17.31 7.24
CA VAL A 71 -16.18 -18.29 7.64
C VAL A 71 -15.78 -19.05 8.90
N CYS A 72 -14.51 -19.46 9.03
CA CYS A 72 -14.05 -20.22 10.20
C CYS A 72 -13.63 -19.32 11.38
N CYS A 73 -13.62 -17.99 11.20
CA CYS A 73 -13.30 -17.03 12.27
C CYS A 73 -14.14 -17.23 13.55
N PRO A 74 -15.49 -17.25 13.51
CA PRO A 74 -16.30 -17.40 14.72
C PRO A 74 -16.16 -18.78 15.37
N PHE A 75 -15.91 -19.83 14.57
CA PHE A 75 -15.79 -21.21 15.07
C PHE A 75 -14.43 -21.51 15.71
N THR A 76 -13.38 -20.79 15.31
CA THR A 76 -12.01 -21.01 15.79
C THR A 76 -11.55 -19.92 16.76
N LEU A 77 -12.46 -19.08 17.25
CA LEU A 77 -12.13 -17.90 18.08
C LEU A 77 -11.06 -17.00 17.43
N GLY A 78 -11.04 -16.94 16.10
CA GLY A 78 -10.07 -16.14 15.33
C GLY A 78 -8.72 -16.80 15.04
N LEU A 79 -8.45 -18.04 15.48
CA LEU A 79 -7.20 -18.74 15.14
C LEU A 79 -7.03 -18.93 13.63
N SER A 80 -8.11 -19.19 12.89
CA SER A 80 -8.05 -19.32 11.43
C SER A 80 -7.56 -18.02 10.75
N THR A 81 -7.95 -16.86 11.28
CA THR A 81 -7.52 -15.56 10.76
C THR A 81 -6.05 -15.29 11.01
N LEU A 82 -5.50 -15.75 12.15
CA LEU A 82 -4.09 -15.59 12.48
C LEU A 82 -3.21 -16.43 11.56
N LEU A 83 -3.59 -17.68 11.29
CA LEU A 83 -2.85 -18.56 10.38
C LEU A 83 -2.77 -18.00 8.96
N VAL A 84 -3.91 -17.57 8.39
CA VAL A 84 -3.94 -16.99 7.05
C VAL A 84 -3.20 -15.64 7.03
N ARG A 85 -3.26 -14.86 8.11
CA ARG A 85 -2.47 -13.62 8.25
C ARG A 85 -0.97 -13.88 8.19
N CYS A 86 -0.46 -14.81 8.99
CA CYS A 86 0.96 -15.12 9.03
C CYS A 86 1.48 -15.72 7.73
N LEU A 87 0.69 -16.53 7.03
CA LEU A 87 1.17 -17.28 5.86
C LEU A 87 0.95 -16.56 4.53
N CYS A 88 -0.18 -15.87 4.33
CA CYS A 88 -0.48 -15.24 3.04
C CYS A 88 -0.41 -13.72 3.09
N PHE A 89 -1.01 -13.10 4.10
CA PHE A 89 -1.08 -11.64 4.14
C PHE A 89 0.26 -11.00 4.50
N SER A 90 1.05 -11.62 5.38
CA SER A 90 2.41 -11.16 5.70
C SER A 90 3.31 -11.13 4.46
N ASP A 91 3.21 -12.15 3.61
CA ASP A 91 3.97 -12.23 2.36
C ASP A 91 3.56 -11.13 1.38
N ALA A 92 2.25 -10.89 1.23
CA ALA A 92 1.73 -9.83 0.37
C ALA A 92 2.15 -8.44 0.87
N GLU A 93 2.12 -8.22 2.18
CA GLU A 93 2.58 -6.99 2.82
C GLU A 93 4.09 -6.77 2.59
N MET A 94 4.91 -7.79 2.83
CA MET A 94 6.36 -7.71 2.60
C MET A 94 6.67 -7.42 1.12
N ALA A 95 5.98 -8.08 0.19
CA ALA A 95 6.14 -7.84 -1.24
C ALA A 95 5.71 -6.42 -1.64
N ALA A 96 4.62 -5.91 -1.08
CA ALA A 96 4.17 -4.53 -1.29
C ALA A 96 5.20 -3.53 -0.78
N GLN A 97 5.70 -3.71 0.45
CA GLN A 97 6.73 -2.85 1.03
C GLN A 97 8.04 -2.89 0.21
N ALA A 98 8.48 -4.06 -0.22
CA ALA A 98 9.66 -4.20 -1.08
C ALA A 98 9.46 -3.52 -2.45
N THR A 99 8.25 -3.62 -3.02
CA THR A 99 7.91 -2.93 -4.28
C THR A 99 7.92 -1.43 -4.09
N ILE A 100 7.36 -0.92 -2.99
CA ILE A 100 7.36 0.50 -2.65
C ILE A 100 8.79 1.03 -2.47
N GLN A 101 9.67 0.26 -1.83
CA GLN A 101 11.09 0.63 -1.73
C GLN A 101 11.74 0.73 -3.11
N ARG A 102 11.51 -0.25 -3.98
CA ARG A 102 12.01 -0.21 -5.38
C ARG A 102 11.45 0.96 -6.18
N VAL A 103 10.18 1.28 -5.98
CA VAL A 103 9.51 2.45 -6.58
C VAL A 103 10.14 3.74 -6.07
N ASN A 104 10.43 3.86 -4.78
CA ASN A 104 11.11 5.03 -4.22
C ASN A 104 12.56 5.15 -4.70
N ASP A 105 13.23 4.03 -4.98
CA ASP A 105 14.56 4.00 -5.58
C ASP A 105 14.57 4.32 -7.07
N SER A 106 13.40 4.36 -7.72
CA SER A 106 13.29 4.72 -9.14
C SER A 106 13.75 6.16 -9.37
N GLN A 107 14.35 6.39 -10.54
CA GLN A 107 14.89 7.68 -10.92
C GLN A 107 13.82 8.80 -10.89
N ALA A 108 12.59 8.49 -11.31
CA ALA A 108 11.47 9.42 -11.27
C ALA A 108 11.14 9.91 -9.85
N CYS A 109 11.16 9.03 -8.85
CA CYS A 109 10.93 9.41 -7.46
C CYS A 109 12.11 10.20 -6.87
N ARG A 110 13.34 9.81 -7.22
CA ARG A 110 14.56 10.47 -6.73
C ARG A 110 14.72 11.89 -7.28
N GLU A 111 14.44 12.11 -8.56
CA GLU A 111 14.53 13.43 -9.20
C GLU A 111 13.45 14.38 -8.67
N SER A 112 12.23 13.88 -8.46
CA SER A 112 11.11 14.69 -7.98
C SER A 112 11.09 14.89 -6.45
N GLY A 113 11.89 14.14 -5.70
CA GLY A 113 11.85 14.14 -4.23
C GLY A 113 10.55 13.59 -3.65
N VAL A 114 9.90 12.67 -4.39
CA VAL A 114 8.62 12.05 -4.02
C VAL A 114 8.89 10.69 -3.38
N THR A 115 8.16 10.39 -2.32
CA THR A 115 8.24 9.13 -1.59
C THR A 115 6.84 8.55 -1.42
N PHE A 116 6.72 7.27 -1.73
CA PHE A 116 5.55 6.45 -1.48
C PHE A 116 5.74 5.70 -0.17
N LYS A 117 4.72 5.70 0.68
CA LYS A 117 4.72 4.97 1.93
C LYS A 117 3.38 4.28 2.15
N LEU A 118 3.44 2.99 2.46
CA LEU A 118 2.26 2.27 2.92
C LEU A 118 2.07 2.54 4.41
N VAL A 119 0.94 3.13 4.77
CA VAL A 119 0.59 3.47 6.15
C VAL A 119 -0.59 2.65 6.60
N TYR A 120 -0.49 2.11 7.82
CA TYR A 120 -1.56 1.36 8.48
C TYR A 120 -2.13 2.14 9.64
N SER A 121 -3.45 2.11 9.78
CA SER A 121 -4.16 2.57 10.97
C SER A 121 -5.27 1.59 11.32
N ARG A 122 -5.12 0.94 12.47
CA ARG A 122 -5.99 -0.13 12.97
C ARG A 122 -6.14 -1.27 11.96
N CYS A 123 -7.21 -1.24 11.17
CA CYS A 123 -7.56 -2.26 10.18
C CYS A 123 -7.76 -1.63 8.78
N ARG A 124 -7.10 -0.52 8.50
CA ARG A 124 -7.12 0.13 7.19
C ARG A 124 -5.71 0.56 6.81
N SER A 125 -5.35 0.37 5.55
CA SER A 125 -4.16 0.94 4.96
C SER A 125 -4.49 1.93 3.85
N TRP A 126 -3.55 2.83 3.59
CA TRP A 126 -3.57 3.74 2.46
C TRP A 126 -2.12 3.99 2.01
N ILE A 127 -1.95 4.41 0.76
CA ILE A 127 -0.65 4.84 0.27
C ILE A 127 -0.57 6.36 0.47
N GLU A 128 0.44 6.78 1.24
CA GLU A 128 0.81 8.19 1.36
C GLU A 128 1.88 8.51 0.33
N VAL A 129 1.62 9.53 -0.48
CA VAL A 129 2.57 10.13 -1.40
C VAL A 129 3.02 11.43 -0.76
N SER A 130 4.27 11.51 -0.33
CA SER A 130 4.87 12.69 0.30
C SER A 130 5.99 13.26 -0.55
N ARG A 131 6.04 14.59 -0.66
CA ARG A 131 7.17 15.29 -1.28
C ARG A 131 7.99 16.04 -0.23
N GLU A 132 9.29 15.78 -0.21
CA GLU A 132 10.25 16.54 0.61
C GLU A 132 10.61 17.82 -0.14
N SER A 133 10.16 18.98 0.36
CA SER A 133 10.46 20.28 -0.25
C SER A 133 11.89 20.70 0.08
N ARG A 134 12.86 20.23 -0.70
CA ARG A 134 14.26 20.69 -0.58
C ARG A 134 14.35 22.12 -1.16
N ARG A 135 14.56 23.13 -0.30
CA ARG A 135 14.95 24.49 -0.72
C ARG A 135 16.36 24.49 -1.25
#